data_AF-A0A1M5P107-F1
#
_entry.id   AF-A0A1M5P107-F1
#
_cell.length_a   1.000
_cell.length_b   1.000
_cell.length_c   1.000
_cell.angle_alpha   90.00
_cell.angle_beta   90.00
_cell.angle_gamma   90.00
#
_symmetry.space_group_name_H-M   'P 1'
#
loop_
_entity.id
_entity.type
_entity.pdbx_description
1 polymer ?
#
loop_
_entity_poly.entity_id
_entity_poly.type
_entity_poly.pdbx_seq_one_letter_code
_entity_poly.pdbx_strand_id
1 'polypeptide(L)'
;MITIQTKLTFPSKEDERAVADLMRRWSACMRFAYHRLLEGKTRNELKRDLQGVFHLNSRYADDAIIKAKSVLESCREKGENPSKVIFGGRNLFKKLKKRHINGNEYKKLQQKWQEKRKGHLYSRGDKTKKGNLNTRIEIDENSAALRINVGESARHLCPEESNLFRASGETRIRARVPVSWDRGYGSA
;
A
#
# COMPACT_ATOMS: atom_id res chain seq x y z
N MET A 1 -19.01 -0.81 9.08
CA MET A 1 -17.78 -1.03 8.30
C MET A 1 -17.29 -2.44 8.59
N ILE A 2 -17.16 -3.30 7.58
CA ILE A 2 -16.64 -4.66 7.77
C ILE A 2 -15.13 -4.62 7.55
N THR A 3 -14.36 -5.16 8.49
CA THR A 3 -12.90 -5.28 8.37
C THR A 3 -12.53 -6.76 8.32
N ILE A 4 -11.79 -7.16 7.28
CA ILE A 4 -11.29 -8.53 7.12
C ILE A 4 -9.79 -8.51 7.36
N GLN A 5 -9.32 -9.32 8.31
CA GLN A 5 -7.91 -9.58 8.53
C GLN A 5 -7.59 -10.97 8.00
N THR A 6 -6.65 -11.06 7.07
CA THR A 6 -6.29 -12.34 6.45
C THR A 6 -4.85 -12.32 5.99
N LYS A 7 -4.24 -13.50 5.93
CA LYS A 7 -2.91 -13.69 5.34
C LYS A 7 -3.07 -13.88 3.84
N LEU A 8 -2.37 -13.05 3.08
CA LEU A 8 -2.30 -13.18 1.64
C LEU A 8 -1.35 -14.30 1.25
N THR A 9 -1.78 -15.14 0.30
CA THR A 9 -0.93 -16.14 -0.35
C THR A 9 -0.88 -15.85 -1.83
N PHE A 10 0.33 -15.90 -2.39
CA PHE A 10 0.59 -15.56 -3.78
C PHE A 10 0.69 -16.83 -4.63
N PRO A 11 0.15 -16.82 -5.87
CA PRO A 11 0.33 -17.96 -6.78
C PRO A 11 1.79 -18.18 -7.17
N SER A 12 2.55 -17.08 -7.33
CA SER A 12 3.95 -17.08 -7.75
C SER A 12 4.79 -16.13 -6.90
N LYS A 13 6.12 -16.31 -6.92
CA LYS A 13 7.05 -15.37 -6.26
C LYS A 13 7.10 -14.04 -7.02
N GLU A 14 6.85 -14.07 -8.32
CA GLU A 14 6.79 -12.91 -9.21
C GLU A 14 5.63 -11.99 -8.81
N ASP A 15 4.45 -12.56 -8.53
CA ASP A 15 3.29 -11.81 -8.04
C ASP A 15 3.54 -11.18 -6.67
N GLU A 16 4.17 -11.93 -5.75
CA GLU A 16 4.57 -11.41 -4.45
C GLU A 16 5.51 -10.21 -4.59
N ARG A 17 6.52 -10.31 -5.48
CA ARG A 17 7.44 -9.21 -5.76
C ARG A 17 6.75 -8.02 -6.39
N ALA A 18 5.82 -8.22 -7.34
CA ALA A 18 5.09 -7.16 -8.00
C ALA A 18 4.23 -6.36 -7.00
N VAL A 19 3.54 -7.06 -6.10
CA VAL A 19 2.71 -6.44 -5.07
C VAL A 19 3.57 -5.77 -3.99
N ALA A 20 4.67 -6.38 -3.57
CA ALA A 20 5.62 -5.77 -2.65
C ALA A 20 6.24 -4.49 -3.23
N ASP A 21 6.56 -4.48 -4.53
CA ASP A 21 7.07 -3.30 -5.22
C ASP A 21 6.00 -2.20 -5.35
N LEU A 22 4.76 -2.55 -5.69
CA LEU A 22 3.63 -1.62 -5.66
C LEU A 22 3.47 -0.97 -4.27
N MET A 23 3.45 -1.76 -3.20
CA MET A 23 3.35 -1.25 -1.82
C MET A 23 4.52 -0.32 -1.49
N ARG A 24 5.74 -0.68 -1.89
CA ARG A 24 6.95 0.12 -1.70
C ARG A 24 6.84 1.48 -2.40
N ARG A 25 6.46 1.50 -3.69
CA ARG A 25 6.29 2.71 -4.51
C ARG A 25 5.14 3.57 -3.98
N TRP A 26 4.00 2.96 -3.66
CA TRP A 26 2.85 3.67 -3.09
C TRP A 26 3.18 4.32 -1.74
N SER A 27 3.84 3.57 -0.85
CA SER A 27 4.27 4.10 0.45
C SER A 27 5.29 5.23 0.30
N ALA A 28 6.17 5.18 -0.70
CA ALA A 28 7.09 6.27 -1.02
C ALA A 28 6.37 7.50 -1.56
N CYS A 29 5.42 7.31 -2.48
CA CYS A 29 4.56 8.35 -3.03
C CYS A 29 3.79 9.08 -1.93
N MET A 30 3.15 8.35 -1.01
CA MET A 30 2.40 8.95 0.11
C MET A 30 3.30 9.81 1.02
N ARG A 31 4.51 9.33 1.36
CA ARG A 31 5.46 10.13 2.15
C ARG A 31 5.93 11.36 1.41
N PHE A 32 6.22 11.24 0.13
CA PHE A 32 6.61 12.38 -0.69
C PHE A 32 5.49 13.41 -0.75
N ALA A 33 4.26 12.98 -1.02
CA ALA A 33 3.07 13.83 -1.02
C ALA A 33 2.90 14.53 0.33
N TYR A 34 3.11 13.83 1.45
CA TYR A 34 3.05 14.44 2.79
C TYR A 34 4.03 15.61 2.94
N HIS A 35 5.29 15.42 2.55
CA HIS A 35 6.29 16.49 2.63
C HIS A 35 5.95 17.67 1.73
N ARG A 36 5.45 17.43 0.51
CA ARG A 36 5.01 18.51 -0.38
C ARG A 36 3.78 19.26 0.14
N LEU A 37 2.85 18.56 0.81
CA LEU A 37 1.70 19.19 1.46
C LEU A 37 2.14 20.12 2.61
N LEU A 38 3.23 19.80 3.32
CA LEU A 38 3.81 20.70 4.31
C LEU A 38 4.40 21.98 3.71
N GLU A 39 4.90 21.89 2.47
CA GLU A 39 5.40 23.03 1.69
C GLU A 39 4.27 23.85 1.04
N GLY A 40 3.00 23.50 1.27
CA GLY A 40 1.85 24.22 0.74
C GLY A 40 1.43 23.82 -0.67
N LYS A 41 2.01 22.75 -1.26
CA LYS A 41 1.59 22.26 -2.58
C LYS A 41 0.16 21.76 -2.58
N THR A 42 -0.57 22.04 -3.66
CA THR A 42 -1.95 21.61 -3.84
C THR A 42 -2.04 20.18 -4.38
N ARG A 43 -3.20 19.54 -4.21
CA ARG A 43 -3.48 18.20 -4.76
C ARG A 43 -3.29 18.13 -6.28
N ASN A 44 -3.66 19.19 -7.01
CA ASN A 44 -3.60 19.21 -8.47
C ASN A 44 -2.16 19.28 -8.99
N GLU A 45 -1.30 20.07 -8.34
CA GLU A 45 0.14 20.08 -8.63
C GLU A 45 0.73 18.68 -8.39
N LEU A 46 0.46 18.10 -7.23
CA LEU A 46 1.02 16.79 -6.86
C LEU A 46 0.57 15.66 -7.77
N LYS A 47 -0.68 15.67 -8.24
CA LYS A 47 -1.19 14.59 -9.08
C LYS A 47 -0.45 14.46 -10.40
N ARG A 48 0.08 15.55 -10.96
CA ARG A 48 0.86 15.54 -12.20
C ARG A 48 2.25 14.95 -11.95
N ASP A 49 2.94 15.47 -10.93
CA ASP A 49 4.32 15.09 -10.64
C ASP A 49 4.45 13.64 -10.15
N LEU A 50 3.53 13.20 -9.28
CA LEU A 50 3.63 11.91 -8.60
C LEU A 50 3.44 10.70 -9.52
N GLN A 51 2.65 10.83 -10.58
CA GLN A 51 2.40 9.71 -11.50
C GLN A 51 3.68 9.29 -12.23
N GLY A 52 4.43 10.26 -12.75
CA GLY A 52 5.70 10.02 -13.42
C GLY A 52 6.78 9.52 -12.47
N VAL A 53 6.93 10.17 -11.31
CA VAL A 53 8.03 9.86 -10.36
C VAL A 53 7.91 8.47 -9.74
N PHE A 54 6.69 8.02 -9.43
CA PHE A 54 6.48 6.74 -8.72
C PHE A 54 5.96 5.62 -9.61
N HIS A 55 5.75 5.89 -10.91
CA HIS A 55 5.19 4.95 -11.88
C HIS A 55 3.87 4.32 -11.38
N LEU A 56 3.03 5.13 -10.74
CA LEU A 56 1.74 4.71 -10.21
C LEU A 56 0.64 5.18 -11.14
N ASN A 57 -0.42 4.37 -11.26
CA ASN A 57 -1.62 4.84 -11.94
C ASN A 57 -2.21 6.06 -11.20
N SER A 58 -2.94 6.89 -11.95
CA SER A 58 -3.48 8.16 -11.44
C SER A 58 -4.35 8.01 -10.19
N ARG A 59 -5.02 6.87 -10.03
CA ARG A 59 -5.86 6.57 -8.85
C ARG A 59 -5.00 6.27 -7.63
N TYR A 60 -3.95 5.47 -7.75
CA TYR A 60 -3.03 5.20 -6.64
C TYR A 60 -2.27 6.45 -6.18
N ALA A 61 -1.81 7.28 -7.13
CA ALA A 61 -1.16 8.54 -6.81
C ALA A 61 -2.12 9.49 -6.07
N ASP A 62 -3.36 9.60 -6.53
CA ASP A 62 -4.39 10.42 -5.88
C ASP A 62 -4.77 9.89 -4.48
N ASP A 63 -4.88 8.57 -4.33
CA ASP A 63 -5.14 7.90 -3.05
C ASP A 63 -3.97 8.13 -2.06
N ALA A 64 -2.73 8.17 -2.55
CA ALA A 64 -1.56 8.50 -1.75
C ALA A 64 -1.60 9.95 -1.23
N ILE A 65 -2.00 10.93 -2.07
CA ILE A 65 -2.17 12.33 -1.65
C ILE A 65 -3.25 12.44 -0.58
N ILE A 66 -4.40 11.77 -0.76
CA ILE A 66 -5.50 11.80 0.19
C ILE A 66 -5.09 11.19 1.51
N LYS A 67 -4.39 10.05 1.48
CA LYS A 67 -3.91 9.42 2.71
C LYS A 67 -2.87 10.32 3.41
N ALA A 68 -1.98 10.96 2.67
CA ALA A 68 -1.03 11.91 3.22
C ALA A 68 -1.73 13.10 3.89
N LYS A 69 -2.76 13.67 3.25
CA LYS A 69 -3.56 14.75 3.82
C LYS A 69 -4.26 14.32 5.12
N SER A 70 -4.86 13.13 5.14
CA SER A 70 -5.48 12.57 6.35
C SER A 70 -4.47 12.38 7.49
N VAL A 71 -3.24 11.97 7.19
CA VAL A 71 -2.16 11.88 8.21
C VAL A 71 -1.78 13.27 8.72
N LEU A 72 -1.74 14.28 7.84
CA LEU A 72 -1.44 15.66 8.20
C LEU A 72 -2.51 16.26 9.10
N GLU A 73 -3.79 16.09 8.75
CA GLU A 73 -4.93 16.52 9.54
C GLU A 73 -4.94 15.85 10.92
N SER A 74 -4.78 14.52 10.97
CA SER A 74 -4.71 13.79 12.25
C SER A 74 -3.53 14.23 13.12
N CYS A 75 -2.41 14.62 12.51
CA CYS A 75 -1.26 15.16 13.26
C CYS A 75 -1.61 16.51 13.91
N ARG A 76 -2.28 17.39 13.16
CA ARG A 76 -2.71 18.71 13.64
C ARG A 76 -3.75 18.59 14.75
N GLU A 77 -4.74 17.71 14.58
CA GLU A 77 -5.79 17.44 15.57
C GLU A 77 -5.22 16.95 16.91
N LYS A 78 -4.13 16.16 16.87
CA LYS A 78 -3.45 15.67 18.07
C LYS A 78 -2.49 16.68 18.71
N GLY A 79 -2.36 17.88 18.15
CA GLY A 79 -1.35 18.86 18.57
C GLY A 79 0.10 18.39 18.33
N GLU A 80 0.31 17.36 17.51
CA GLU A 80 1.64 16.89 17.17
C GLU A 80 2.27 17.77 16.08
N ASN A 81 3.59 17.97 16.14
CA ASN A 81 4.30 18.73 15.12
C ASN A 81 4.37 17.95 13.79
N PRO A 82 3.73 18.44 12.70
CA PRO A 82 3.70 17.74 11.41
C PRO A 82 5.08 17.54 10.78
N SER A 83 6.05 18.43 11.05
CA SER A 83 7.42 18.28 10.52
C SER A 83 8.20 17.12 11.16
N LYS A 84 7.74 16.58 12.30
CA LYS A 84 8.42 15.52 13.08
C LYS A 84 7.72 14.17 13.01
N VAL A 85 6.87 13.95 12.00
CA VAL A 85 6.19 12.67 11.79
C VAL A 85 7.18 11.58 11.36
N ILE A 86 7.09 10.41 11.99
CA ILE A 86 7.94 9.26 11.69
C ILE A 86 7.10 8.12 11.10
N PHE A 87 7.20 7.93 9.79
CA PHE A 87 6.58 6.81 9.09
C PHE A 87 7.26 5.47 9.42
N GLY A 88 6.47 4.42 9.64
CA GLY A 88 6.94 3.10 10.11
C GLY A 88 6.90 2.92 11.63
N GLY A 89 6.46 3.94 12.38
CA GLY A 89 6.24 3.89 13.82
C GLY A 89 7.39 4.48 14.63
N ARG A 90 7.07 5.52 15.42
CA ARG A 90 8.02 6.27 16.27
C ARG A 90 8.76 5.36 17.25
N ASN A 91 8.07 4.41 17.88
CA ASN A 91 8.69 3.49 18.86
C ASN A 91 9.68 2.52 18.22
N LEU A 92 9.37 1.97 17.03
CA LEU A 92 10.28 1.10 16.30
C LEU A 92 11.53 1.87 15.84
N PHE A 93 11.34 3.09 15.32
CA PHE A 93 12.45 3.95 14.95
C PHE A 93 13.35 4.29 16.14
N LYS A 94 12.77 4.63 17.30
CA LYS A 94 13.53 4.86 18.54
C LYS A 94 14.33 3.63 18.97
N LYS A 95 13.75 2.42 18.86
CA LYS A 95 14.47 1.17 19.15
C LYS A 95 15.64 0.95 18.18
N LEU A 96 15.45 1.22 16.89
CA LEU A 96 16.51 1.13 15.87
C LEU A 96 17.69 2.08 16.11
N LYS A 97 17.45 3.22 16.76
CA LYS A 97 18.50 4.19 17.10
C LYS A 97 19.36 3.74 18.30
N LYS A 98 18.90 2.79 19.12
CA LYS A 98 19.65 2.30 20.28
C LYS A 98 20.79 1.39 19.83
N ARG A 99 21.99 1.59 20.37
CA ARG A 99 23.22 0.86 20.00
C ARG A 99 23.40 -0.51 20.68
N HIS A 100 22.47 -0.93 21.52
CA HIS A 100 22.61 -2.17 22.32
C HIS A 100 21.98 -3.42 21.67
N ILE A 101 21.19 -3.26 20.59
CA ILE A 101 20.59 -4.39 19.87
C ILE A 101 21.48 -4.70 18.68
N ASN A 102 22.08 -5.88 18.65
CA ASN A 102 23.07 -6.28 17.64
C ASN A 102 22.67 -7.57 16.93
N GLY A 103 23.40 -7.90 15.87
CA GLY A 103 23.28 -9.19 15.17
C GLY A 103 21.90 -9.44 14.57
N ASN A 104 21.39 -10.67 14.76
CA ASN A 104 20.15 -11.13 14.13
C ASN A 104 18.91 -10.38 14.65
N GLU A 105 18.89 -10.00 15.92
CA GLU A 105 17.77 -9.25 16.51
C GLU A 105 17.64 -7.86 15.88
N TYR A 106 18.77 -7.21 15.61
CA TYR A 106 18.80 -5.93 14.92
C TYR A 106 18.25 -6.05 13.50
N LYS A 107 18.66 -7.10 12.75
CA LYS A 107 18.14 -7.37 11.39
C LYS A 107 16.62 -7.59 11.39
N LYS A 108 16.09 -8.38 12.34
CA LYS A 108 14.64 -8.58 12.52
C LYS A 108 13.92 -7.27 12.81
N LEU A 109 14.50 -6.42 13.66
CA LEU A 109 13.93 -5.10 13.98
C LEU A 109 13.93 -4.16 12.76
N GLN A 110 15.01 -4.16 11.97
CA GLN A 110 15.09 -3.41 10.72
C GLN A 110 14.02 -3.87 9.74
N GLN A 111 13.91 -5.18 9.52
CA GLN A 111 12.90 -5.76 8.65
C GLN A 111 11.49 -5.35 9.08
N LYS A 112 11.16 -5.49 10.37
CA LYS A 112 9.86 -5.08 10.92
C LYS A 112 9.55 -3.60 10.69
N TRP A 113 10.54 -2.72 10.81
CA TRP A 113 10.35 -1.30 10.53
C TRP A 113 10.18 -1.01 9.04
N GLN A 114 10.93 -1.70 8.17
CA GLN A 114 10.78 -1.60 6.72
C GLN A 114 9.40 -2.07 6.28
N GLU A 115 8.91 -3.19 6.80
CA GLU A 115 7.56 -3.72 6.55
C GLU A 115 6.49 -2.70 6.96
N LYS A 116 6.57 -2.12 8.17
CA LYS A 116 5.64 -1.06 8.59
C LYS A 116 5.77 0.24 7.79
N ARG A 117 6.93 0.51 7.19
CA ARG A 117 7.17 1.76 6.44
C ARG A 117 6.80 1.62 4.97
N LYS A 118 6.93 0.43 4.38
CA LYS A 118 6.82 0.19 2.94
C LYS A 118 5.73 -0.82 2.57
N GLY A 119 5.20 -1.59 3.52
CA GLY A 119 4.19 -2.64 3.30
C GLY A 119 2.75 -2.15 3.37
N HIS A 120 2.51 -0.88 3.06
CA HIS A 120 1.16 -0.32 3.03
C HIS A 120 0.72 -0.05 1.60
N LEU A 121 -0.54 -0.36 1.31
CA LEU A 121 -1.26 0.04 0.12
C LEU A 121 -2.65 0.49 0.56
N TYR A 122 -3.04 1.70 0.16
CA TYR A 122 -4.41 2.18 0.34
C TYR A 122 -4.99 2.45 -1.03
N SER A 123 -6.19 1.92 -1.24
CA SER A 123 -6.96 2.23 -2.42
C SER A 123 -8.44 2.36 -2.08
N ARG A 124 -9.06 3.42 -2.58
CA ARG A 124 -10.46 3.71 -2.30
C ARG A 124 -11.39 3.33 -3.46
N GLY A 125 -12.59 2.91 -3.09
CA GLY A 125 -13.68 2.69 -4.02
C GLY A 125 -14.27 4.01 -4.53
N ASP A 126 -14.86 3.94 -5.73
CA ASP A 126 -15.61 5.03 -6.34
C ASP A 126 -17.01 4.51 -6.68
N LYS A 127 -18.03 5.12 -6.07
CA LYS A 127 -19.43 4.71 -6.24
C LYS A 127 -19.87 4.80 -7.71
N THR A 128 -19.38 5.80 -8.44
CA THR A 128 -19.68 5.98 -9.87
C THR A 128 -19.05 4.91 -10.75
N LYS A 129 -18.02 4.21 -10.25
CA LYS A 129 -17.27 3.14 -10.95
C LYS A 129 -17.51 1.76 -10.35
N LYS A 130 -18.67 1.57 -9.69
CA LYS A 130 -19.07 0.30 -9.07
C LYS A 130 -18.00 -0.25 -8.10
N GLY A 131 -17.42 0.62 -7.28
CA GLY A 131 -16.45 0.25 -6.24
C GLY A 131 -15.00 0.54 -6.60
N ASN A 132 -14.08 -0.28 -6.10
CA ASN A 132 -12.64 -0.06 -6.29
C ASN A 132 -12.15 -0.77 -7.57
N LEU A 133 -11.52 -0.04 -8.48
CA LEU A 133 -10.97 -0.59 -9.73
C LEU A 133 -9.60 -1.26 -9.54
N ASN A 134 -8.85 -0.80 -8.55
CA ASN A 134 -7.50 -1.26 -8.25
C ASN A 134 -7.47 -2.48 -7.35
N THR A 135 -8.39 -2.61 -6.39
CA THR A 135 -8.47 -3.76 -5.49
C THR A 135 -9.89 -4.30 -5.37
N ARG A 136 -10.13 -5.59 -5.65
CA ARG A 136 -11.46 -6.22 -5.56
C ARG A 136 -11.37 -7.59 -4.90
N ILE A 137 -12.37 -7.91 -4.08
CA ILE A 137 -12.57 -9.29 -3.61
C ILE A 137 -13.44 -9.99 -4.65
N GLU A 138 -12.91 -11.03 -5.27
CA GLU A 138 -13.57 -11.95 -6.19
C GLU A 138 -13.86 -13.22 -5.38
N ILE A 139 -15.12 -13.67 -5.37
CA ILE A 139 -15.56 -14.85 -4.62
C ILE A 139 -16.05 -15.86 -5.64
N ASP A 140 -15.44 -17.04 -5.62
CA ASP A 140 -15.86 -18.22 -6.37
C ASP A 140 -16.41 -19.27 -5.39
N GLU A 141 -17.04 -20.33 -5.89
CA GLU A 141 -17.72 -21.38 -5.09
C GLU A 141 -16.88 -21.92 -3.91
N ASN A 142 -15.55 -21.99 -4.08
CA ASN A 142 -14.64 -22.59 -3.10
C ASN A 142 -13.56 -21.62 -2.54
N SER A 143 -13.50 -20.35 -2.99
CA SER A 143 -12.44 -19.46 -2.53
C SER A 143 -12.73 -17.96 -2.70
N ALA A 144 -12.07 -17.14 -1.87
CA ALA A 144 -12.01 -15.70 -2.05
C ALA A 144 -10.62 -15.26 -2.49
N ALA A 145 -10.55 -14.48 -3.57
CA ALA A 145 -9.33 -13.88 -4.08
C ALA A 145 -9.40 -12.35 -4.02
N LEU A 146 -8.30 -11.73 -3.61
CA LEU A 146 -8.09 -10.30 -3.74
C LEU A 146 -7.37 -10.02 -5.07
N ARG A 147 -8.08 -9.48 -6.04
CA ARG A 147 -7.47 -8.90 -7.25
C ARG A 147 -6.82 -7.57 -6.89
N ILE A 148 -5.56 -7.39 -7.28
CA ILE A 148 -4.81 -6.13 -7.18
C ILE A 148 -4.26 -5.79 -8.56
N ASN A 149 -4.58 -4.59 -9.06
CA ASN A 149 -3.94 -4.05 -10.26
C ASN A 149 -2.57 -3.49 -9.87
N VAL A 150 -1.48 -4.03 -10.42
CA VAL A 150 -0.11 -3.60 -10.09
C VAL A 150 0.46 -2.56 -11.07
N GLY A 151 -0.28 -2.28 -12.16
CA GLY A 151 0.15 -1.43 -13.25
C GLY A 151 1.30 -2.06 -14.06
N GLU A 152 1.70 -1.41 -15.16
CA GLU A 152 2.92 -1.81 -15.86
C GLU A 152 4.13 -1.42 -15.00
N SER A 153 4.79 -2.43 -14.43
CA SER A 153 6.20 -2.32 -14.07
C SER A 153 6.95 -1.99 -15.36
N ALA A 154 7.70 -0.89 -15.41
CA ALA A 154 8.61 -0.62 -16.51
C ALA A 154 9.57 -1.83 -16.67
N ARG A 155 9.21 -2.73 -17.58
CA ARG A 155 10.08 -3.80 -18.06
C ARG A 155 11.26 -3.09 -18.70
N HIS A 156 12.47 -3.34 -18.20
CA HIS A 156 13.66 -2.97 -18.95
C HIS A 156 13.65 -3.74 -20.27
N LEU A 157 13.56 -2.99 -21.36
CA LEU A 157 14.29 -3.11 -22.63
C LEU A 157 14.36 -4.51 -23.28
N CYS A 158 13.61 -4.70 -24.37
CA CYS A 158 14.18 -4.70 -25.72
C CYS A 158 13.13 -4.15 -26.71
N PRO A 159 13.56 -3.41 -27.75
CA PRO A 159 12.66 -2.77 -28.70
C PRO A 159 12.23 -3.79 -29.76
N GLU A 160 10.96 -3.76 -30.13
CA GLU A 160 10.59 -3.38 -31.50
C GLU A 160 9.07 -3.22 -31.60
N GLU A 161 8.73 -2.04 -32.13
CA GLU A 161 7.59 -1.72 -32.97
C GLU A 161 6.16 -2.12 -32.54
N SER A 162 5.36 -1.07 -32.38
CA SER A 162 3.94 -1.01 -32.75
C SER A 162 3.04 -2.14 -32.25
N ASN A 163 2.34 -1.90 -31.15
CA ASN A 163 0.90 -1.70 -31.26
C ASN A 163 0.26 -1.27 -29.93
N LEU A 164 -0.84 -0.55 -30.11
CA LEU A 164 -1.77 0.03 -29.16
C LEU A 164 -2.36 -1.01 -28.18
N PHE A 165 -1.60 -1.49 -27.19
CA PHE A 165 -2.14 -2.33 -26.12
C PHE A 165 -1.67 -1.83 -24.75
N ARG A 166 -2.54 -1.07 -24.06
CA ARG A 166 -2.46 -0.83 -22.62
C ARG A 166 -2.73 -2.15 -21.89
N ALA A 167 -1.71 -2.98 -21.69
CA ALA A 167 -1.84 -4.20 -20.91
C ALA A 167 -1.65 -3.87 -19.42
N SER A 168 -2.73 -3.53 -18.72
CA SER A 168 -2.68 -3.40 -17.26
C SER A 168 -2.29 -4.74 -16.64
N GLY A 169 -1.14 -4.80 -15.95
CA GLY A 169 -0.74 -5.97 -15.16
C GLY A 169 -1.70 -6.18 -14.00
N GLU A 170 -2.58 -7.17 -14.09
CA GLU A 170 -3.49 -7.57 -13.01
C GLU A 170 -2.91 -8.77 -12.26
N THR A 171 -2.77 -8.66 -10.94
CA THR A 171 -2.35 -9.76 -10.07
C THR A 171 -3.55 -10.24 -9.25
N ARG A 172 -3.84 -11.54 -9.28
CA ARG A 172 -4.83 -12.16 -8.39
C ARG A 172 -4.13 -12.81 -7.20
N ILE A 173 -4.43 -12.36 -6.00
CA ILE A 173 -3.88 -12.90 -4.75
C ILE A 173 -4.97 -13.71 -4.06
N ARG A 174 -4.68 -14.94 -3.63
CA ARG A 174 -5.67 -15.72 -2.90
C ARG A 174 -5.52 -15.46 -1.40
N ALA A 175 -6.62 -15.08 -0.76
CA ALA A 175 -6.67 -14.96 0.69
C ALA A 175 -7.31 -16.23 1.24
N ARG A 176 -6.57 -16.99 2.06
CA ARG A 176 -7.19 -18.05 2.84
C ARG A 176 -7.72 -17.44 4.14
N VAL A 177 -9.04 -17.42 4.27
CA VAL A 177 -9.65 -17.28 5.59
C VAL A 177 -9.53 -18.66 6.25
N PRO A 178 -8.88 -18.79 7.42
CA PRO A 178 -8.91 -20.06 8.15
C PRO A 178 -10.37 -20.40 8.39
N VAL A 179 -10.81 -21.57 7.92
CA VAL A 179 -12.14 -22.09 8.22
C VAL A 179 -12.11 -22.60 9.66
N SER A 180 -12.13 -21.68 10.60
CA SER A 180 -12.45 -21.95 12.00
C SER A 180 -13.47 -20.90 12.45
N TRP A 181 -14.62 -20.94 11.77
CA TRP A 181 -15.87 -20.41 12.31
C TRP A 181 -16.51 -21.52 13.14
N ASP A 182 -16.00 -21.75 14.35
CA ASP A 182 -16.81 -22.40 15.36
C ASP A 182 -17.90 -21.40 15.75
N ARG A 183 -19.13 -21.68 15.30
CA ARG A 183 -20.32 -21.01 15.81
C ARG A 183 -20.51 -21.46 17.26
N GLY A 184 -19.83 -20.80 18.19
CA GLY A 184 -20.14 -20.83 19.61
C GLY A 184 -21.13 -19.72 19.99
N TYR A 185 -22.26 -19.61 19.29
CA TYR A 185 -23.45 -18.97 19.88
C TYR A 185 -24.20 -20.07 20.63
N GLY A 186 -23.84 -20.26 21.89
CA GLY A 186 -24.62 -21.01 22.87
C GLY A 186 -25.14 -20.02 23.91
N SER A 187 -26.43 -19.70 23.76
CA SER A 187 -27.46 -19.47 24.78
C SER A 187 -27.15 -18.61 26.00
N ALA A 188 -28.10 -17.69 26.26
CA ALA A 188 -28.34 -17.01 27.52
C ALA A 188 -28.41 -17.97 28.73
#